data_AF-A0A6N7ITZ4-F1
#
_entry.id   AF-A0A6N7ITZ4-F1
#
_cell.length_a   1.000
_cell.length_b   1.000
_cell.length_c   1.000
_cell.angle_alpha   90.00
_cell.angle_beta   90.00
_cell.angle_gamma   90.00
#
_symmetry.space_group_name_H-M   'P 1'
#
loop_
_entity.id
_entity.type
_entity.pdbx_description
1 polymer ?
#
loop_
_entity_poly.entity_id
_entity_poly.type
_entity_poly.pdbx_seq_one_letter_code
_entity_poly.pdbx_strand_id
1 'polypeptide(L)'
;MSRFVRRRAKAVLIKADLAQYGVRVIPVLNPYDSSTIAGPYRLARAMGIDVDEFPFRRIKGLILEIAGRVTIVLNSNLPEWLKRFVLAHELGHRQMSPRGMGYFFLAEHTLMEPRVEYEANRYAVELLTWGDEPEVNETLEQFAARVGLPVEMIRYKIIR
;
A
#
# COMPACT_ATOMS: atom_id res chain seq x y z
N MET A 1 40.45 21.21 -18.57
CA MET A 1 40.21 20.92 -17.14
C MET A 1 38.72 21.11 -16.86
N SER A 2 37.95 20.03 -16.93
CA SER A 2 37.20 19.37 -15.82
C SER A 2 35.82 20.00 -15.61
N ARG A 3 34.81 19.60 -16.39
CA ARG A 3 33.89 18.44 -16.23
C ARG A 3 32.77 18.69 -15.21
N PHE A 4 31.68 19.20 -15.77
CA PHE A 4 30.28 18.92 -15.44
C PHE A 4 30.10 17.49 -14.87
N VAL A 5 29.88 17.35 -13.56
CA VAL A 5 29.52 16.06 -12.94
C VAL A 5 28.00 15.96 -12.87
N ARG A 6 27.51 14.98 -13.62
CA ARG A 6 26.13 14.64 -13.89
C ARG A 6 25.38 14.24 -12.62
N ARG A 7 24.12 14.72 -12.51
CA ARG A 7 23.06 14.07 -11.76
C ARG A 7 22.99 12.59 -12.17
N ARG A 8 23.24 11.66 -11.25
CA ARG A 8 22.89 10.24 -11.40
C ARG A 8 21.75 9.93 -10.45
N ALA A 9 20.57 9.79 -11.02
CA ALA A 9 19.45 9.08 -10.41
C ALA A 9 19.91 7.65 -10.04
N LYS A 10 19.80 7.29 -8.76
CA LYS A 10 19.79 5.88 -8.34
C LYS A 10 18.35 5.35 -8.47
N ALA A 11 17.96 5.10 -9.72
CA ALA A 11 16.82 4.26 -10.06
C ALA A 11 17.31 2.80 -10.13
N VAL A 12 17.40 2.13 -8.98
CA VAL A 12 17.85 0.73 -8.80
C VAL A 12 17.15 0.26 -7.51
N LEU A 13 15.95 -0.34 -7.49
CA LEU A 13 15.63 -1.74 -7.80
C LEU A 13 14.08 -1.95 -7.76
N ILE A 14 13.33 -1.58 -8.80
CA ILE A 14 12.02 -2.19 -9.10
C ILE A 14 11.88 -2.19 -10.63
N LYS A 15 12.79 -2.87 -11.32
CA LYS A 15 12.72 -3.08 -12.78
C LYS A 15 13.07 -4.49 -13.22
N ALA A 16 13.17 -5.43 -12.29
CA ALA A 16 13.25 -6.85 -12.64
C ALA A 16 11.85 -7.47 -12.56
N ASP A 17 11.31 -7.73 -13.75
CA ASP A 17 10.47 -8.89 -14.04
C ASP A 17 8.94 -8.80 -13.94
N LEU A 18 8.35 -7.79 -14.60
CA LEU A 18 6.92 -7.78 -14.94
C LEU A 18 6.63 -8.20 -16.40
N ALA A 19 7.66 -8.49 -17.20
CA ALA A 19 7.51 -8.89 -18.60
C ALA A 19 7.19 -10.40 -18.76
N GLN A 20 7.53 -11.23 -17.78
CA GLN A 20 7.27 -12.68 -17.84
C GLN A 20 5.80 -13.09 -17.71
N TYR A 21 4.90 -12.17 -17.35
CA TYR A 21 3.48 -12.46 -17.09
C TYR A 21 2.52 -12.03 -18.21
N GLY A 22 3.01 -11.62 -19.39
CA GLY A 22 2.15 -11.36 -20.56
C GLY A 22 1.14 -10.21 -20.41
N VAL A 23 1.30 -9.34 -19.41
CA VAL A 23 0.40 -8.21 -19.17
C VAL A 23 0.74 -7.07 -20.12
N ARG A 24 -0.22 -6.64 -20.95
CA ARG A 24 -0.09 -5.40 -21.74
C ARG A 24 0.12 -4.23 -20.77
N VAL A 25 1.29 -3.61 -20.85
CA VAL A 25 1.61 -2.38 -20.13
C VAL A 25 0.77 -1.25 -20.72
N ILE A 26 -0.38 -0.97 -20.10
CA ILE A 26 -1.07 0.31 -20.30
C ILE A 26 -0.15 1.37 -19.66
N PRO A 27 0.23 2.45 -20.37
CA PRO A 27 1.08 3.48 -19.79
C PRO A 27 0.28 4.21 -18.70
N VAL A 28 0.40 3.75 -17.45
CA VAL A 28 -0.08 4.50 -16.29
C VAL A 28 0.84 5.70 -16.15
N LEU A 29 0.32 6.88 -16.47
CA LEU A 29 0.97 8.16 -16.18
C LEU A 29 1.22 8.21 -14.66
N ASN A 30 2.48 8.00 -14.27
CA ASN A 30 3.02 7.98 -12.90
C ASN A 30 2.20 7.17 -11.86
N PRO A 31 2.51 5.87 -11.64
CA PRO A 31 1.87 5.06 -10.59
C PRO A 31 2.18 5.53 -9.16
N TYR A 32 3.06 6.52 -8.98
CA TYR A 32 3.50 7.07 -7.70
C TYR A 32 2.87 8.41 -7.31
N ASP A 33 1.72 8.80 -7.88
CA ASP A 33 0.87 9.79 -7.22
C ASP A 33 0.16 9.15 -6.01
N SER A 34 0.97 8.64 -5.08
CA SER A 34 0.59 7.94 -3.84
C SER A 34 -0.15 8.85 -2.88
N SER A 35 0.06 10.17 -2.97
CA SER A 35 -0.46 11.20 -2.07
C SER A 35 -1.99 11.39 -2.14
N THR A 36 -2.63 10.95 -3.22
CA THR A 36 -4.08 11.06 -3.41
C THR A 36 -4.80 9.76 -3.03
N ILE A 37 -6.10 9.86 -2.73
CA ILE A 37 -6.98 8.69 -2.55
C ILE A 37 -6.81 7.69 -3.69
N ALA A 38 -6.61 8.17 -4.92
CA ALA A 38 -6.47 7.33 -6.11
C ALA A 38 -5.23 6.43 -6.14
N GLY A 39 -4.22 6.63 -5.28
CA GLY A 39 -2.98 5.83 -5.29
C GLY A 39 -3.23 4.32 -5.19
N PRO A 40 -3.68 3.81 -4.02
CA PRO A 40 -3.94 2.39 -3.83
C PRO A 40 -4.98 1.81 -4.79
N TYR A 41 -6.05 2.55 -5.13
CA TYR A 41 -7.07 2.09 -6.07
C TYR A 41 -6.55 1.96 -7.51
N ARG A 42 -5.70 2.88 -7.96
CA ARG A 42 -5.04 2.76 -9.28
C ARG A 42 -4.09 1.56 -9.29
N LEU A 43 -3.38 1.32 -8.19
CA LEU A 43 -2.50 0.15 -8.08
C LEU A 43 -3.30 -1.15 -8.12
N ALA A 44 -4.38 -1.28 -7.35
CA ALA A 44 -5.27 -2.44 -7.39
C ALA A 44 -5.78 -2.71 -8.81
N ARG A 45 -6.29 -1.67 -9.50
CA ARG A 45 -6.73 -1.77 -10.90
C ARG A 45 -5.60 -2.23 -11.83
N ALA A 46 -4.39 -1.69 -11.68
CA ALA A 46 -3.24 -2.07 -12.50
C ALA A 46 -2.81 -3.53 -12.26
N MET A 47 -3.06 -4.08 -11.07
CA MET A 47 -2.82 -5.48 -10.71
C MET A 47 -3.96 -6.41 -11.14
N GLY A 48 -5.03 -5.88 -11.73
CA GLY A 48 -6.23 -6.66 -12.08
C GLY A 48 -7.00 -7.14 -10.85
N ILE A 49 -6.92 -6.41 -9.74
CA ILE A 49 -7.62 -6.68 -8.50
C ILE A 49 -8.87 -5.79 -8.45
N ASP A 50 -10.03 -6.42 -8.28
CA ASP A 50 -11.29 -5.70 -8.09
C ASP A 50 -11.35 -5.13 -6.67
N VAL A 51 -12.01 -3.98 -6.50
CA VAL A 51 -12.23 -3.36 -5.18
C VAL A 51 -13.71 -3.11 -4.99
N ASP A 52 -14.29 -3.79 -4.01
CA ASP A 52 -15.70 -3.69 -3.63
C ASP A 52 -15.85 -3.16 -2.21
N GLU A 53 -17.08 -2.79 -1.84
CA GLU A 53 -17.40 -2.39 -0.48
C GLU A 53 -18.56 -3.20 0.11
N PHE A 54 -18.47 -3.50 1.40
CA PHE A 54 -19.53 -4.19 2.15
C PHE A 54 -19.61 -3.67 3.59
N PRO A 55 -20.81 -3.51 4.19
CA PRO A 55 -20.97 -2.97 5.54
C PRO A 55 -20.63 -4.01 6.62
N PHE A 56 -19.34 -4.32 6.80
CA PHE A 56 -18.90 -5.24 7.83
C PHE A 56 -19.11 -4.67 9.23
N ARG A 57 -19.37 -5.56 10.20
CA ARG A 57 -19.50 -5.19 11.62
C ARG A 57 -18.16 -4.94 12.31
N ARG A 58 -17.16 -5.80 12.06
CA ARG A 58 -15.87 -5.80 12.79
C ARG A 58 -14.64 -5.82 11.88
N ILE A 59 -14.80 -6.31 10.66
CA ILE A 59 -13.72 -6.41 9.68
C ILE A 59 -13.53 -5.05 9.01
N LYS A 60 -12.28 -4.62 8.80
CA LYS A 60 -11.97 -3.35 8.11
C LYS A 60 -11.82 -3.56 6.60
N GLY A 61 -11.22 -4.67 6.20
CA GLY A 61 -11.07 -5.12 4.82
C GLY A 61 -10.76 -6.61 4.78
N LEU A 62 -10.85 -7.22 3.59
CA LEU A 62 -10.43 -8.60 3.36
C LEU A 62 -10.10 -8.83 1.88
N ILE A 63 -9.36 -9.90 1.59
CA ILE A 63 -9.07 -10.36 0.22
C ILE A 63 -9.82 -11.67 -0.05
N LEU A 64 -10.55 -11.72 -1.17
CA LEU A 64 -11.17 -12.92 -1.69
C LEU A 64 -10.45 -13.33 -2.98
N GLU A 65 -10.17 -14.62 -3.11
CA GLU A 65 -9.78 -15.22 -4.38
C GLU A 65 -10.80 -16.29 -4.76
N ILE A 66 -11.58 -16.02 -5.82
CA ILE A 66 -12.64 -16.92 -6.29
C ILE A 66 -12.42 -17.15 -7.78
N ALA A 67 -12.27 -18.42 -8.18
CA ALA A 67 -12.05 -18.82 -9.57
C ALA A 67 -10.89 -18.06 -10.26
N GLY A 68 -9.81 -17.80 -9.51
CA GLY A 68 -8.62 -17.09 -10.01
C GLY A 68 -8.79 -15.57 -10.15
N ARG A 69 -9.93 -15.01 -9.73
CA ARG A 69 -10.13 -13.55 -9.61
C ARG A 69 -9.91 -13.11 -8.18
N VAL A 70 -9.13 -12.06 -8.02
CA VAL A 70 -8.81 -11.48 -6.70
C VAL A 70 -9.64 -10.21 -6.52
N THR A 71 -10.34 -10.12 -5.41
CA THR A 71 -11.15 -8.96 -5.03
C THR A 71 -10.79 -8.54 -3.61
N ILE A 72 -10.54 -7.26 -3.41
CA ILE A 72 -10.40 -6.66 -2.08
C ILE A 72 -11.76 -6.07 -1.72
N VAL A 73 -12.32 -6.44 -0.57
CA VAL A 73 -13.58 -5.90 -0.08
C VAL A 73 -13.31 -5.02 1.12
N LEU A 74 -13.62 -3.73 1.02
CA LEU A 74 -13.43 -2.73 2.08
C LEU A 74 -14.72 -2.57 2.89
N ASN A 75 -14.59 -2.22 4.16
CA ASN A 75 -15.76 -1.91 4.97
C ASN A 75 -16.36 -0.55 4.57
N SER A 76 -17.58 -0.57 4.04
CA SER A 76 -18.27 0.63 3.55
C SER A 76 -18.54 1.67 4.64
N ASN A 77 -18.55 1.25 5.91
CA ASN A 77 -18.76 2.13 7.07
C ASN A 77 -17.51 2.92 7.47
N LEU A 78 -16.35 2.67 6.85
CA LEU A 78 -15.12 3.39 7.16
C LEU A 78 -15.08 4.74 6.43
N PRO A 79 -14.47 5.77 7.02
CA PRO A 79 -14.18 7.01 6.30
C PRO A 79 -13.17 6.75 5.18
N GLU A 80 -13.24 7.54 4.10
CA GLU A 80 -12.46 7.32 2.87
C GLU A 80 -10.94 7.26 3.12
N TRP A 81 -10.41 8.13 3.99
CA TRP A 81 -8.99 8.13 4.34
C TRP A 81 -8.56 6.79 4.95
N LEU A 82 -9.43 6.15 5.73
CA LEU A 82 -9.14 4.86 6.36
C LEU A 82 -9.33 3.71 5.38
N LYS A 83 -10.30 3.78 4.47
CA LYS A 83 -10.42 2.83 3.35
C LYS A 83 -9.16 2.81 2.49
N ARG A 84 -8.60 3.98 2.19
CA ARG A 84 -7.32 4.11 1.48
C ARG A 84 -6.17 3.39 2.19
N PHE A 85 -6.07 3.53 3.52
CA PHE A 85 -5.08 2.80 4.31
C PHE A 85 -5.32 1.28 4.29
N VAL A 86 -6.56 0.85 4.54
CA VAL A 86 -6.92 -0.57 4.53
C VAL A 86 -6.63 -1.19 3.17
N LEU A 87 -6.98 -0.52 2.06
CA LEU A 87 -6.67 -1.01 0.72
C LEU A 87 -5.17 -1.18 0.50
N ALA A 88 -4.35 -0.21 0.94
CA ALA A 88 -2.89 -0.32 0.86
C ALA A 88 -2.36 -1.50 1.69
N HIS A 89 -2.96 -1.77 2.85
CA HIS A 89 -2.65 -2.90 3.70
C HIS A 89 -2.98 -4.24 3.02
N GLU A 90 -4.18 -4.40 2.46
CA GLU A 90 -4.57 -5.61 1.73
C GLU A 90 -3.69 -5.84 0.48
N LEU A 91 -3.31 -4.77 -0.22
CA LEU A 91 -2.32 -4.87 -1.30
C LEU A 91 -0.96 -5.38 -0.79
N GLY A 92 -0.57 -4.95 0.41
CA GLY A 92 0.60 -5.46 1.12
C GLY A 92 0.52 -6.96 1.38
N HIS A 93 -0.61 -7.46 1.88
CA HIS A 93 -0.82 -8.91 2.02
C HIS A 93 -0.64 -9.64 0.70
N ARG A 94 -1.22 -9.13 -0.39
CA ARG A 94 -1.17 -9.77 -1.70
C ARG A 94 0.24 -9.78 -2.31
N GLN A 95 1.04 -8.77 -2.01
CA GLN A 95 2.37 -8.57 -2.58
C GLN A 95 3.48 -9.23 -1.75
N MET A 96 3.35 -9.26 -0.43
CA MET A 96 4.39 -9.70 0.50
C MET A 96 4.21 -11.15 0.96
N SER A 97 2.98 -11.67 0.96
CA SER A 97 2.72 -13.02 1.46
C SER A 97 2.92 -14.09 0.38
N PRO A 98 3.36 -15.32 0.73
CA PRO A 98 3.42 -16.44 -0.20
C PRO A 98 2.03 -16.71 -0.83
N ARG A 99 1.99 -16.95 -2.15
CA ARG A 99 0.74 -17.23 -2.87
C ARG A 99 0.04 -18.45 -2.26
N GLY A 100 -1.23 -18.32 -1.87
CA GLY A 100 -2.09 -19.48 -1.58
C GLY A 100 -2.78 -19.55 -0.21
N MET A 101 -2.77 -18.50 0.62
CA MET A 101 -3.66 -18.44 1.79
C MET A 101 -4.62 -17.26 1.65
N GLY A 102 -5.92 -17.51 1.83
CA GLY A 102 -6.90 -16.44 1.99
C GLY A 102 -6.65 -15.74 3.32
N TYR A 103 -6.32 -14.46 3.29
CA TYR A 103 -6.01 -13.69 4.50
C TYR A 103 -7.26 -12.91 4.93
N PHE A 104 -7.72 -13.18 6.15
CA PHE A 104 -8.73 -12.37 6.82
C PHE A 104 -8.01 -11.40 7.75
N PHE A 105 -8.08 -10.11 7.46
CA PHE A 105 -7.65 -9.09 8.42
C PHE A 105 -8.65 -9.02 9.57
N LEU A 106 -8.37 -9.77 10.65
CA LEU A 106 -9.10 -9.66 11.91
C LEU A 106 -8.51 -8.50 12.71
N ALA A 107 -9.31 -7.47 12.96
CA ALA A 107 -8.96 -6.36 13.84
C ALA A 107 -8.98 -6.76 15.33
N GLU A 108 -8.40 -7.91 15.70
CA GLU A 108 -8.33 -8.38 17.08
C GLU A 108 -6.87 -8.44 17.58
N HIS A 109 -6.67 -7.81 18.73
CA HIS A 109 -5.40 -7.68 19.43
C HIS A 109 -4.80 -9.04 19.78
N THR A 110 -3.92 -9.56 18.93
CA THR A 110 -3.00 -10.62 19.33
C THR A 110 -1.82 -9.97 20.07
N LEU A 111 -1.37 -10.57 21.19
CA LEU A 111 -0.26 -10.06 22.00
C LEU A 111 1.08 -9.95 21.22
N MET A 112 1.17 -10.58 20.06
CA MET A 112 2.29 -10.48 19.11
C MET A 112 1.72 -10.23 17.72
N GLU A 113 2.23 -9.22 17.02
CA GLU A 113 1.88 -8.98 15.61
C GLU A 113 2.51 -10.10 14.75
N PRO A 114 1.71 -10.86 13.98
CA PRO A 114 2.25 -11.83 13.04
C PRO A 114 3.15 -11.14 12.01
N ARG A 115 4.24 -11.78 11.58
CA ARG A 115 5.16 -11.23 10.57
C ARG A 115 4.46 -10.76 9.30
N VAL A 116 3.40 -11.47 8.88
CA VAL A 116 2.60 -11.13 7.70
C VAL A 116 1.87 -9.78 7.87
N GLU A 117 1.28 -9.53 9.04
CA GLU A 117 0.66 -8.26 9.39
C GLU A 117 1.68 -7.12 9.44
N TYR A 118 2.84 -7.38 10.04
CA TYR A 118 3.95 -6.43 10.08
C TYR A 118 4.42 -6.03 8.67
N GLU A 119 4.58 -7.02 7.78
CA GLU A 119 5.00 -6.79 6.39
C GLU A 119 3.93 -6.04 5.58
N ALA A 120 2.64 -6.33 5.80
CA ALA A 120 1.53 -5.63 5.17
C ALA A 120 1.41 -4.17 5.66
N ASN A 121 1.52 -3.94 6.97
CA ASN A 121 1.54 -2.59 7.56
C ASN A 121 2.72 -1.77 7.03
N ARG A 122 3.92 -2.36 6.98
CA ARG A 122 5.10 -1.70 6.40
C ARG A 122 4.89 -1.35 4.94
N TYR A 123 4.37 -2.28 4.15
CA TYR A 123 4.06 -2.03 2.74
C TYR A 123 3.08 -0.87 2.56
N ALA A 124 1.99 -0.85 3.35
CA ALA A 124 0.99 0.21 3.29
C ALA A 124 1.58 1.58 3.58
N VAL A 125 2.41 1.69 4.62
CA VAL A 125 3.06 2.94 5.01
C VAL A 125 4.07 3.39 3.96
N GLU A 126 4.90 2.49 3.43
CA GLU A 126 5.84 2.80 2.35
C GLU A 126 5.11 3.25 1.08
N LEU A 127 4.00 2.62 0.72
CA LEU A 127 3.19 3.00 -0.43
C LEU A 127 2.57 4.38 -0.26
N LEU A 128 1.98 4.67 0.89
CA LEU A 128 1.23 5.91 1.14
C LEU A 128 2.13 7.12 1.43
N THR A 129 3.33 6.88 1.92
CA THR A 129 4.35 7.94 2.16
C THR A 129 5.39 8.00 1.06
N TRP A 130 5.16 7.35 -0.08
CA TRP A 130 6.16 7.30 -1.15
C TRP A 130 6.44 8.70 -1.68
N GLY A 131 7.68 9.16 -1.53
CA GLY A 131 8.10 10.50 -1.95
C GLY A 131 7.79 11.62 -0.94
N ASP A 132 7.17 11.26 0.19
CA ASP A 132 6.87 12.16 1.30
C ASP A 132 7.75 11.85 2.51
N GLU A 133 8.30 12.90 3.11
CA GLU A 133 9.01 12.87 4.38
C GLU A 133 8.45 13.94 5.33
N PRO A 134 8.61 13.78 6.66
CA PRO A 134 8.26 14.81 7.62
C PRO A 134 9.03 16.10 7.35
N GLU A 135 8.34 17.24 7.42
CA GLU A 135 9.01 18.55 7.35
C GLU A 135 9.78 18.87 8.64
N VAL A 136 10.73 19.82 8.58
CA VAL A 136 11.63 20.17 9.71
C VAL A 136 10.88 20.55 10.99
N ASN A 137 9.69 21.14 10.87
CA ASN A 137 8.87 21.59 12.00
C ASN A 137 7.57 20.77 12.15
N GLU A 138 7.48 19.62 11.49
CA GLU A 138 6.32 18.73 11.51
C GLU A 138 6.56 17.56 12.47
N THR A 139 5.63 17.32 13.40
CA THR A 139 5.68 16.12 14.24
C THR A 139 5.30 14.88 13.43
N LEU A 140 5.68 13.68 13.90
CA LEU A 140 5.31 12.43 13.23
C LEU A 140 3.78 12.23 13.16
N GLU A 141 3.04 12.72 14.15
CA GLU A 141 1.58 12.71 14.17
C GLU A 141 1.00 13.67 13.12
N GLN A 142 1.57 14.87 12.99
CA GLN A 142 1.17 15.83 11.96
C GLN A 142 1.45 15.28 10.56
N PHE A 143 2.62 14.67 10.37
CA PHE A 143 2.97 13.97 9.14
C PHE A 143 1.98 12.85 8.83
N ALA A 144 1.69 11.98 9.80
CA ALA A 144 0.73 10.90 9.63
C ALA A 144 -0.66 11.42 9.23
N ALA A 145 -1.14 12.49 9.87
CA ALA A 145 -2.39 13.13 9.51
C ALA A 145 -2.36 13.71 8.07
N ARG A 146 -1.26 14.36 7.68
CA ARG A 146 -1.08 14.93 6.33
C ARG A 146 -1.10 13.87 5.24
N VAL A 147 -0.44 12.73 5.45
CA VAL A 147 -0.40 11.64 4.46
C VAL A 147 -1.60 10.70 4.54
N GLY A 148 -2.47 10.85 5.54
CA GLY A 148 -3.68 10.05 5.73
C GLY A 148 -3.41 8.67 6.34
N LEU A 149 -2.42 8.56 7.23
CA LEU A 149 -2.13 7.37 8.02
C LEU A 149 -2.79 7.45 9.39
N PRO A 150 -3.31 6.33 9.94
CA PRO A 150 -3.51 6.21 11.37
C PRO A 150 -2.18 6.49 12.09
N VAL A 151 -2.21 7.32 13.14
CA VAL A 151 -1.00 7.79 13.83
C VAL A 151 -0.12 6.63 14.30
N GLU A 152 -0.73 5.55 14.79
CA GLU A 152 -0.02 4.36 15.25
C GLU A 152 0.79 3.66 14.16
N MET A 153 0.44 3.88 12.88
CA MET A 153 1.11 3.26 11.73
C MET A 153 2.42 3.98 11.38
N ILE A 154 2.67 5.17 11.93
CA ILE A 154 3.94 5.88 11.65
C ILE A 154 5.16 5.08 12.10
N ARG A 155 5.00 4.17 13.07
CA ARG A 155 6.06 3.28 13.57
C ARG A 155 6.69 2.39 12.49
N TYR A 156 6.00 2.17 11.36
CA TYR A 156 6.51 1.38 10.24
C TYR A 156 7.25 2.22 9.20
N LYS A 157 7.25 3.56 9.30
CA LYS A 157 7.99 4.43 8.39
C LYS A 157 9.48 4.29 8.66
N ILE A 158 10.21 3.87 7.64
CA ILE A 158 11.67 3.87 7.66
C ILE A 158 12.14 5.26 7.21
N ILE A 159 12.63 6.06 8.16
CA ILE A 159 13.30 7.33 7.89
C ILE A 159 14.71 7.01 7.37
N ARG A 160 15.09 7.56 6.22
CA ARG A 160 16.38 7.31 5.55
C ARG A 160 17.27 8.54 5.52
#